data_AF-A7T839-F1
#
_entry.id   AF-A7T839-F1
#
_cell.length_a   1.000
_cell.length_b   1.000
_cell.length_c   1.000
_cell.angle_alpha   90.00
_cell.angle_beta   90.00
_cell.angle_gamma   90.00
#
_symmetry.space_group_name_H-M   'P 1'
#
loop_
_entity.id
_entity.type
_entity.pdbx_description
1 polymer ?
#
loop_
_entity_poly.entity_id
_entity_poly.type
_entity_poly.pdbx_seq_one_letter_code
_entity_poly.pdbx_strand_id
1 'polypeptide(L)' 'MLTLDDYSVNEVTGTLKKYLRELPEPVIPSNLYQRFIDVSRKWILDHETKLISMKSVIQQLPKVNYDTLKRIIGHFTK' A
#
# COMPACT_ATOMS: atom_id res chain seq x y z
N MET A 1 29.10 -2.08 -4.69
CA MET A 1 27.68 -1.85 -5.01
C MET A 1 26.99 -3.18 -4.78
N LEU A 2 25.99 -3.26 -3.90
CA LEU A 2 25.26 -4.50 -3.68
C LEU A 2 24.31 -4.71 -4.87
N THR A 3 24.52 -5.74 -5.67
CA THR A 3 23.64 -6.05 -6.81
C THR A 3 22.51 -6.96 -6.35
N LEU A 4 21.31 -6.81 -6.93
CA LEU A 4 20.15 -7.64 -6.57
C LEU A 4 20.39 -9.13 -6.88
N ASP A 5 21.32 -9.43 -7.78
CA ASP A 5 21.72 -10.79 -8.17
C ASP A 5 22.55 -11.50 -7.08
N ASP A 6 23.05 -10.76 -6.08
CA ASP A 6 23.80 -11.31 -4.95
C ASP A 6 22.89 -11.89 -3.85
N TYR A 7 21.57 -11.72 -3.97
CA TYR A 7 20.60 -12.07 -2.92
C TYR A 7 19.45 -12.92 -3.44
N SER A 8 19.00 -13.88 -2.63
CA SER A 8 17.81 -14.66 -2.95
C SER A 8 16.54 -13.81 -2.91
N VAL A 9 15.52 -14.22 -3.66
CA VAL A 9 14.19 -13.58 -3.64
C VAL A 9 13.59 -13.53 -2.22
N ASN A 10 13.89 -14.53 -1.38
CA ASN A 10 13.42 -14.58 0.01
C ASN A 10 14.10 -13.51 0.86
N GLU A 11 15.38 -13.26 0.66
CA GLU A 11 16.12 -12.21 1.36
C GLU A 11 15.63 -10.82 0.93
N VAL A 12 15.44 -10.61 -0.38
CA VAL A 12 14.95 -9.34 -0.92
C VAL A 12 13.52 -9.06 -0.43
N THR A 13 12.60 -10.02 -0.53
CA THR A 13 11.22 -9.85 -0.09
C THR A 13 11.11 -9.75 1.44
N GLY A 14 11.95 -10.48 2.18
CA GLY A 14 12.06 -10.38 3.63
C GLY A 14 12.51 -8.99 4.07
N THR A 15 13.53 -8.46 3.41
CA THR A 15 14.04 -7.10 3.66
C THR A 15 12.99 -6.04 3.35
N LEU A 16 12.29 -6.15 2.21
CA LEU A 16 11.21 -5.22 1.87
C LEU A 16 10.09 -5.23 2.91
N LYS A 17 9.63 -6.41 3.34
CA LYS A 17 8.60 -6.54 4.39
C LYS A 17 9.07 -5.97 5.73
N LYS A 18 10.35 -6.15 6.07
CA LYS A 18 10.95 -5.58 7.29
C LYS A 18 10.98 -4.05 7.22
N TYR A 19 11.52 -3.50 6.12
CA TYR A 19 11.58 -2.06 5.87
C TYR A 19 10.21 -1.38 6.05
N LEU A 20 9.16 -1.91 5.41
CA LEU A 20 7.82 -1.33 5.47
C LEU A 20 7.21 -1.34 6.89
N ARG A 21 7.60 -2.31 7.73
CA ARG A 21 7.10 -2.48 9.10
C ARG A 21 7.88 -1.63 10.13
N GLU A 22 9.14 -1.29 9.83
CA GLU A 22 10.01 -0.50 10.70
C GLU A 22 9.89 1.01 10.46
N LEU A 23 9.10 1.45 9.47
CA LEU A 23 8.83 2.86 9.25
C LEU A 23 8.22 3.51 10.52
N PRO A 24 8.59 4.75 10.86
CA PRO A 24 7.97 5.48 11.98
C PRO A 24 6.45 5.61 11.84
N GLU A 25 5.97 5.69 10.60
CA GLU A 25 4.56 5.64 10.24
C GLU A 25 4.36 4.61 9.11
N PRO A 26 3.30 3.77 9.16
CA PRO A 26 2.98 2.86 8.07
C PRO A 26 2.73 3.58 6.73
N VAL A 27 2.96 2.88 5.62
CA VAL A 27 2.71 3.42 4.26
C VAL A 27 1.27 3.92 4.10
N ILE A 28 0.30 3.27 4.74
CA ILE A 28 -1.04 3.81 4.93
C ILE A 28 -1.07 4.46 6.32
N PRO A 29 -1.06 5.81 6.40
CA PRO A 29 -1.11 6.56 7.66
C PRO A 29 -2.22 6.08 8.61
N SER A 30 -1.92 6.03 9.91
CA SER A 30 -2.86 5.54 10.93
C SER A 30 -4.18 6.34 10.95
N ASN A 31 -4.12 7.65 10.65
CA ASN A 31 -5.29 8.52 10.57
C ASN A 31 -6.19 8.24 9.35
N LEU A 32 -5.68 7.54 8.33
CA LEU A 32 -6.42 7.15 7.13
C LEU A 32 -6.79 5.67 7.13
N TYR A 33 -6.08 4.84 7.91
CA TYR A 33 -6.28 3.40 7.96
C TYR A 33 -7.75 2.99 8.17
N GLN A 34 -8.44 3.59 9.13
CA GLN A 34 -9.84 3.27 9.39
C GLN A 34 -10.74 3.58 8.18
N ARG A 35 -10.48 4.68 7.45
CA ARG A 35 -11.24 5.04 6.24
C ARG A 35 -11.07 4.01 5.13
N PHE A 36 -9.87 3.47 4.94
CA PHE A 36 -9.62 2.37 4.00
C PHE A 36 -10.46 1.14 4.36
N ILE A 37 -10.45 0.75 5.64
CA ILE A 37 -11.22 -0.39 6.14
C ILE A 37 -12.71 -0.17 5.92
N ASP A 38 -13.25 1.00 6.29
CA ASP A 38 -14.66 1.31 6.18
C ASP A 38 -15.14 1.25 4.72
N VAL A 39 -14.40 1.85 3.78
CA VAL A 39 -14.74 1.77 2.35
C VAL A 39 -14.65 0.33 1.84
N SER A 40 -13.65 -0.45 2.25
CA SER A 40 -13.50 -1.84 1.82
C SER A 40 -14.62 -2.77 2.32
N ARG A 41 -15.19 -2.49 3.51
CA ARG A 41 -16.20 -3.33 4.18
C ARG A 41 -17.64 -2.90 3.91
N LYS A 42 -17.88 -1.82 3.17
CA LYS A 42 -19.23 -1.41 2.79
C LYS A 42 -19.85 -2.41 1.80
N TRP A 43 -20.65 -3.33 2.34
CA TRP A 43 -21.35 -4.37 1.58
C TRP A 43 -22.53 -3.87 0.75
N ILE A 44 -23.05 -2.68 1.07
CA ILE A 44 -24.24 -2.11 0.44
C ILE A 44 -23.90 -1.32 -0.84
N LEU A 45 -22.62 -1.00 -1.08
CA LEU A 45 -22.20 -0.27 -2.26
C LEU A 45 -22.02 -1.21 -3.45
N ASP A 46 -22.49 -0.79 -4.62
CA ASP A 46 -22.12 -1.40 -5.88
C ASP A 46 -20.61 -1.24 -6.15
N HIS A 47 -20.12 -2.00 -7.13
CA HIS A 47 -18.69 -2.06 -7.45
C HIS A 47 -18.11 -0.70 -7.85
N GLU A 48 -18.83 0.09 -8.65
CA GLU A 48 -18.37 1.37 -9.16
C GLU A 48 -18.26 2.39 -8.02
N THR A 49 -19.28 2.49 -7.19
CA THR A 49 -19.28 3.37 -6.02
C THR A 49 -18.17 3.01 -5.03
N LYS A 50 -17.87 1.71 -4.87
CA LYS A 50 -16.75 1.24 -4.04
C LYS A 50 -15.40 1.65 -4.62
N LEU A 51 -15.21 1.55 -5.94
CA LEU A 51 -13.99 2.00 -6.62
C LEU A 51 -13.79 3.51 -6.49
N ILE A 52 -14.82 4.31 -6.72
CA ILE A 52 -14.78 5.78 -6.59
C ILE A 52 -14.43 6.16 -5.16
N SER A 53 -15.09 5.54 -4.18
CA SER A 53 -14.84 5.78 -2.75
C SER A 53 -13.40 5.42 -2.37
N MET A 54 -12.89 4.28 -2.83
CA MET A 54 -11.52 3.85 -2.55
C MET A 54 -10.50 4.81 -3.17
N LYS A 55 -10.74 5.25 -4.42
CA LYS A 55 -9.90 6.23 -5.10
C LYS A 55 -9.84 7.55 -4.32
N SER A 56 -10.97 8.02 -3.79
CA SER A 56 -11.03 9.23 -2.96
C SER A 56 -10.20 9.11 -1.68
N VAL A 57 -10.20 7.96 -1.01
CA VAL A 57 -9.36 7.74 0.19
C VAL A 57 -7.88 7.67 -0.19
N ILE A 58 -7.53 6.98 -1.29
CA ILE A 58 -6.15 6.91 -1.79
C ILE A 58 -5.61 8.30 -2.14
N GLN A 59 -6.44 9.18 -2.72
CA GLN A 59 -6.04 10.55 -3.09
C GLN A 59 -5.77 11.46 -1.87
N GLN A 60 -6.18 11.07 -0.67
CA GLN A 60 -5.87 11.81 0.57
C GLN A 60 -4.50 11.47 1.15
N LEU A 61 -3.81 10.45 0.61
CA LEU A 61 -2.47 10.11 1.04
C LEU A 61 -1.49 11.25 0.72
N PRO A 62 -0.52 11.54 1.61
CA PRO A 62 0.64 12.34 1.25
C PRO A 62 1.33 11.75 0.02
N LYS A 63 1.93 12.61 -0.83
CA LYS A 63 2.51 12.20 -2.11
C LYS A 63 3.44 10.99 -2.01
N VAL A 64 4.31 10.97 -0.99
CA VAL A 64 5.28 9.89 -0.78
C VAL A 64 4.60 8.55 -0.46
N ASN A 65 3.58 8.57 0.41
CA ASN A 65 2.78 7.41 0.76
C ASN A 65 1.99 6.89 -0.46
N TYR A 66 1.38 7.78 -1.25
CA TYR A 66 0.70 7.43 -2.49
C TYR A 66 1.64 6.76 -3.49
N ASP A 67 2.79 7.38 -3.78
CA ASP A 67 3.75 6.87 -4.76
C ASP A 67 4.31 5.50 -4.32
N THR A 68 4.59 5.35 -3.03
CA THR A 68 5.07 4.09 -2.43
C THR A 68 4.01 3.00 -2.53
N LEU A 69 2.77 3.28 -2.09
CA LEU A 69 1.67 2.32 -2.15
C LEU A 69 1.38 1.90 -3.60
N LYS A 70 1.36 2.86 -4.53
CA LYS A 70 1.17 2.60 -5.97
C LYS A 70 2.24 1.66 -6.50
N ARG A 71 3.51 1.85 -6.13
CA ARG A 71 4.62 0.97 -6.54
C ARG A 71 4.47 -0.44 -5.99
N ILE A 72 4.09 -0.58 -4.72
CA ILE A 72 3.88 -1.88 -4.06
C ILE A 72 2.71 -2.63 -4.73
N ILE A 73 1.55 -1.99 -4.83
CA ILE A 73 0.35 -2.61 -5.43
C ILE A 73 0.61 -2.94 -6.90
N GLY A 74 1.22 -2.03 -7.65
CA GLY A 74 1.58 -2.28 -9.06
C GLY A 74 2.63 -3.39 -9.25
N HIS A 75 3.34 -3.82 -8.20
CA HIS A 75 4.17 -5.01 -8.24
C HIS A 75 3.37 -6.29 -8.00
N PHE A 76 2.33 -6.24 -7.16
CA PHE A 76 1.44 -7.39 -6.88
C PHE A 76 0.49 -7.73 -8.04
N THR A 77 0.22 -6.77 -8.92
CA THR A 77 -0.63 -6.96 -10.10
C THR A 77 0.14 -7.36 -11.36
N LYS A 78 1.44 -7.64 -11.24
CA LYS A 78 2.28 -8.19 -12.32
C LYS A 78 2.47 -9.67 -12.10
#